data_AF-A0A6P5RF37-F1
#
_entry.id   AF-A0A6P5RF37-F1
#
_cell.length_a   1.000
_cell.length_b   1.000
_cell.length_c   1.000
_cell.angle_alpha   90.00
_cell.angle_beta   90.00
_cell.angle_gamma   90.00
#
_symmetry.space_group_name_H-M   'P 1'
#
loop_
_entity.id
_entity.type
_entity.pdbx_description
1 polymer ?
#
loop_
_entity_poly.entity_id
_entity_poly.type
_entity_poly.pdbx_seq_one_letter_code
_entity_poly.pdbx_strand_id
1 'polypeptide(L)'
;MTRLISEMSKLASPSFSSLSLPTSFNISSLFPIPMDRTNYLSWKSQFEDVLEMHGHAEVIKKTTDPPKVQEDGSVHPELARDKLVLSWIKATSSPSIKTLLIPCTTAHQAWNLLGKHLSPLVSTRVWILRDQIHTLRKDNNTTVTDYLNHVKSLLGSLTQAGATMDDDEFVSYVLDGLGLAYKELATTLHLHPDIGFNQFYDLALQEEHL
;
A
#
# COMPACT_ATOMS: atom_id res chain seq x y z
N MET A 1 15.32 3.51 -62.34
CA MET A 1 14.51 2.90 -61.27
C MET A 1 15.38 1.90 -60.49
N THR A 2 16.50 2.37 -59.92
CA THR A 2 17.50 1.47 -59.29
C THR A 2 18.39 2.13 -58.23
N ARG A 3 18.21 3.43 -57.95
CA ARG A 3 18.91 4.13 -56.86
C ARG A 3 18.07 4.29 -55.58
N LEU A 4 16.76 4.07 -55.64
CA LEU A 4 15.85 4.16 -54.49
C LEU A 4 15.70 2.85 -53.69
N ILE A 5 16.20 1.72 -54.21
CA ILE A 5 16.12 0.41 -53.53
C ILE A 5 17.36 0.16 -52.64
N SER A 6 18.47 0.91 -52.84
CA SER A 6 19.70 0.75 -52.07
C SER A 6 19.70 1.50 -50.72
N GLU A 7 18.74 2.40 -50.48
CA GLU A 7 18.66 3.18 -49.22
C GLU A 7 17.67 2.58 -48.20
N MET A 8 16.87 1.58 -48.56
CA MET A 8 15.93 0.93 -47.63
C MET A 8 16.56 -0.24 -46.85
N SER A 9 17.84 -0.56 -47.07
CA SER A 9 18.57 -1.62 -46.32
C SER A 9 19.35 -1.09 -45.11
N LYS A 10 19.12 0.16 -44.67
CA LYS A 10 19.83 0.81 -43.56
C LYS A 10 18.95 1.26 -42.39
N LEU A 11 17.70 0.80 -42.29
CA LEU A 11 17.04 0.76 -40.98
C LEU A 11 17.46 -0.51 -40.26
N ALA A 12 18.67 -0.47 -39.72
CA ALA A 12 19.07 -1.41 -38.68
C ALA A 12 18.09 -1.22 -37.51
N SER A 13 17.38 -2.30 -37.18
CA SER A 13 16.61 -2.43 -35.93
C SER A 13 17.46 -1.94 -34.76
N PRO A 14 16.89 -1.26 -33.75
CA PRO A 14 17.66 -0.92 -32.57
C PRO A 14 18.17 -2.24 -31.97
N SER A 15 19.50 -2.39 -31.98
CA SER A 15 20.18 -3.48 -31.30
C SER A 15 19.73 -3.44 -29.84
N PHE A 16 18.94 -4.43 -29.42
CA PHE A 16 18.70 -4.66 -28.02
C PHE A 16 20.04 -5.02 -27.40
N SER A 17 20.71 -4.03 -26.82
CA SER A 17 21.82 -4.26 -25.91
C SER A 17 21.34 -5.31 -24.92
N SER A 18 22.05 -6.44 -24.85
CA SER A 18 21.85 -7.43 -23.80
C SER A 18 22.04 -6.71 -22.47
N LEU A 19 20.94 -6.28 -21.85
CA LEU A 19 20.94 -5.75 -20.50
C LEU A 19 21.40 -6.90 -19.61
N SER A 20 22.70 -6.91 -19.32
CA SER A 20 23.25 -7.68 -18.22
C SER A 20 22.40 -7.38 -17.00
N LEU A 21 21.70 -8.40 -16.48
CA LEU A 21 20.96 -8.31 -15.23
C LEU A 21 21.93 -7.71 -14.20
N PRO A 22 21.62 -6.56 -13.57
CA PRO A 22 22.52 -5.97 -12.60
C PRO A 22 22.60 -6.92 -11.41
N THR A 23 23.67 -7.70 -11.34
CA THR A 23 23.98 -8.61 -10.22
C THR A 23 24.29 -7.87 -8.92
N SER A 24 24.23 -6.53 -8.90
CA SER A 24 24.50 -5.70 -7.72
C SER A 24 23.26 -5.15 -7.01
N PHE A 25 22.05 -5.28 -7.56
CA PHE A 25 20.85 -4.75 -6.90
C PHE A 25 20.29 -5.74 -5.89
N ASN A 26 20.61 -5.52 -4.61
CA ASN A 26 20.00 -6.26 -3.51
C ASN A 26 18.67 -5.60 -3.11
N ILE A 27 17.57 -6.07 -3.70
CA ILE A 27 16.24 -5.54 -3.39
C ILE A 27 15.91 -5.60 -1.90
N SER A 28 16.38 -6.63 -1.17
CA SER A 28 16.11 -6.77 0.26
C SER A 28 16.64 -5.59 1.09
N SER A 29 17.61 -4.83 0.59
CA SER A 29 18.09 -3.60 1.24
C SER A 29 17.06 -2.46 1.25
N LEU A 30 16.12 -2.45 0.29
CA LEU A 30 15.02 -1.49 0.25
C LEU A 30 13.83 -1.90 1.12
N PHE A 31 13.77 -3.17 1.51
CA PHE A 31 12.67 -3.75 2.29
C PHE A 31 13.20 -4.34 3.61
N PRO A 32 13.62 -3.49 4.57
CA PRO A 32 14.16 -3.95 5.85
C PRO A 32 13.15 -4.77 6.66
N ILE A 33 11.85 -4.50 6.46
CA ILE A 33 10.75 -5.27 7.02
C ILE A 33 10.13 -6.09 5.87
N PRO A 34 10.21 -7.43 5.91
CA PRO A 34 9.55 -8.27 4.92
C PRO A 34 8.03 -8.07 4.93
N MET A 35 7.41 -8.18 3.76
CA MET A 35 5.96 -8.09 3.62
C MET A 35 5.25 -9.21 4.39
N ASP A 36 4.26 -8.83 5.18
CA ASP A 36 3.27 -9.68 5.82
C ASP A 36 1.85 -9.13 5.61
N ARG A 37 0.89 -9.60 6.41
CA ARG A 37 -0.52 -9.22 6.28
C ARG A 37 -0.82 -7.80 6.78
N THR A 38 0.08 -7.20 7.56
CA THR A 38 -0.12 -5.94 8.28
C THR A 38 0.45 -4.74 7.53
N ASN A 39 1.47 -4.96 6.69
CA ASN A 39 2.20 -3.92 5.96
C ASN A 39 2.05 -4.02 4.42
N TYR A 40 1.10 -4.82 3.93
CA TYR A 40 0.91 -5.10 2.50
C TYR A 40 0.80 -3.83 1.63
N LEU A 41 0.02 -2.83 2.04
CA LEU A 41 -0.15 -1.61 1.25
C LEU A 41 1.15 -0.82 1.11
N SER A 42 1.86 -0.62 2.22
CA SER A 42 3.15 0.09 2.22
C SER A 42 4.17 -0.65 1.37
N TRP A 43 4.23 -1.98 1.52
CA TRP A 43 5.08 -2.81 0.66
C TRP A 43 4.69 -2.68 -0.81
N LYS A 44 3.40 -2.76 -1.14
CA LYS A 44 2.91 -2.72 -2.51
C LYS A 44 3.29 -1.41 -3.20
N SER A 45 3.03 -0.28 -2.54
CA SER A 45 3.40 1.06 -3.03
C SER A 45 4.89 1.14 -3.30
N GLN A 46 5.73 0.78 -2.32
CA GLN A 46 7.18 0.84 -2.48
C GLN A 46 7.69 -0.13 -3.57
N PHE A 47 7.06 -1.29 -3.72
CA PHE A 47 7.44 -2.27 -4.73
C PHE A 47 7.07 -1.80 -6.14
N GLU A 48 5.92 -1.13 -6.32
CA GLU A 48 5.55 -0.48 -7.58
C GLU A 48 6.60 0.57 -7.98
N ASP A 49 7.05 1.42 -7.05
CA ASP A 49 8.11 2.42 -7.31
C ASP A 49 9.42 1.76 -7.75
N VAL A 50 9.81 0.64 -7.12
CA VAL A 50 11.00 -0.13 -7.52
C VAL A 50 10.85 -0.70 -8.93
N LEU A 51 9.67 -1.21 -9.28
CA LEU A 51 9.41 -1.72 -10.63
C LEU A 51 9.48 -0.60 -11.68
N GLU A 52 8.98 0.59 -11.37
CA GLU A 52 9.07 1.75 -12.26
C GLU A 52 10.52 2.20 -12.44
N MET A 53 11.27 2.35 -11.34
CA MET A 53 12.67 2.75 -11.33
C MET A 53 13.55 1.82 -12.18
N HIS A 54 13.24 0.52 -12.21
CA HIS A 54 13.99 -0.49 -12.96
C HIS A 54 13.37 -0.84 -14.33
N GLY A 55 12.31 -0.16 -14.78
CA GLY A 55 11.68 -0.43 -16.07
C GLY A 55 11.04 -1.82 -16.17
N HIS A 56 10.46 -2.31 -15.07
CA HIS A 56 9.86 -3.64 -14.93
C HIS A 56 8.36 -3.59 -14.59
N ALA A 57 7.73 -2.41 -14.55
CA ALA A 57 6.31 -2.24 -14.23
C ALA A 57 5.35 -3.10 -15.10
N GLU A 58 5.69 -3.32 -16.37
CA GLU A 58 4.85 -4.14 -17.27
C GLU A 58 4.89 -5.64 -16.96
N VAL A 59 5.92 -6.13 -16.25
CA VAL A 59 6.08 -7.56 -15.93
C VAL A 59 4.94 -8.07 -15.04
N ILE A 60 4.47 -7.25 -14.10
CA ILE A 60 3.36 -7.60 -13.20
C ILE A 60 1.97 -7.41 -13.85
N LYS A 61 1.90 -6.75 -15.02
CA LYS A 61 0.63 -6.51 -15.75
C LYS A 61 0.38 -7.55 -16.85
N LYS A 62 1.44 -8.10 -17.43
CA LYS A 62 1.35 -9.08 -18.53
C LYS A 62 0.66 -10.38 -18.10
N THR A 63 -0.40 -10.73 -18.83
CA THR A 63 -1.21 -11.94 -18.58
C THR A 63 -0.70 -13.18 -19.33
N THR A 64 0.18 -13.00 -20.31
CA THR A 64 0.72 -14.07 -21.14
C THR A 64 2.06 -14.54 -20.58
N ASP A 65 2.25 -15.86 -20.54
CA ASP A 65 3.53 -16.43 -20.14
C ASP A 65 4.65 -16.01 -21.11
N PRO A 66 5.82 -15.61 -20.60
CA PRO A 66 6.92 -15.21 -21.46
C PRO A 66 7.43 -16.41 -22.27
N PRO A 67 7.85 -16.20 -23.54
CA PRO A 67 8.52 -17.23 -24.32
C PRO A 67 9.73 -17.78 -23.57
N LYS A 68 10.01 -19.08 -23.69
CA LYS A 68 11.09 -19.72 -22.92
C LYS A 68 12.47 -19.52 -23.54
N VAL A 69 12.54 -19.63 -24.86
CA VAL A 69 13.79 -19.73 -25.62
C VAL A 69 13.68 -18.87 -26.87
N GLN A 70 14.79 -18.28 -27.29
CA GLN A 70 14.94 -17.56 -28.55
C GLN A 70 15.24 -18.53 -29.71
N GLU A 71 15.23 -18.03 -30.95
CA GLU A 71 15.55 -18.84 -32.14
C GLU A 71 16.98 -19.43 -32.11
N ASP A 72 17.90 -18.78 -31.39
CA ASP A 72 19.29 -19.20 -31.20
C ASP A 72 19.50 -20.21 -30.05
N GLY A 73 18.42 -20.62 -29.35
CA GLY A 73 18.50 -21.52 -28.21
C GLY A 73 18.79 -20.85 -26.86
N SER A 74 18.98 -19.54 -26.80
CA SER A 74 19.23 -18.78 -25.56
C SER A 74 17.94 -18.46 -24.80
N VAL A 75 18.04 -18.14 -23.50
CA VAL A 75 16.89 -17.75 -22.67
C VAL A 75 16.28 -16.45 -23.18
N HIS A 76 14.96 -16.40 -23.30
CA HIS A 76 14.27 -15.19 -23.74
C HIS A 76 14.38 -14.06 -22.69
N PRO A 77 14.67 -12.80 -23.09
CA PRO A 77 14.83 -11.69 -22.15
C PRO A 77 13.57 -11.42 -21.30
N GLU A 78 12.38 -11.71 -21.83
CA GLU A 78 11.14 -11.59 -21.04
C GLU A 78 11.03 -12.63 -19.94
N LEU A 79 11.49 -13.86 -20.18
CA LEU A 79 11.55 -14.88 -19.14
C LEU A 79 12.55 -14.47 -18.07
N ALA A 80 13.71 -13.94 -18.46
CA ALA A 80 14.71 -13.44 -17.50
C ALA A 80 14.15 -12.33 -16.61
N ARG A 81 13.44 -11.35 -17.19
CA ARG A 81 12.77 -10.26 -16.44
C ARG A 81 11.66 -10.79 -15.51
N ASP A 82 10.85 -11.72 -15.99
CA ASP A 82 9.81 -12.37 -15.17
C ASP A 82 10.43 -13.07 -13.95
N LYS A 83 11.49 -13.87 -14.15
CA LYS A 83 12.17 -14.56 -13.04
C LYS A 83 12.85 -13.60 -12.07
N LEU A 84 13.42 -12.50 -12.56
CA LEU A 84 13.97 -11.45 -11.71
C LEU A 84 12.90 -10.87 -10.80
N VAL A 85 11.79 -10.38 -11.36
CA VAL A 85 10.71 -9.78 -10.56
C VAL A 85 10.07 -10.79 -9.61
N LEU A 86 9.87 -12.03 -10.04
CA LEU A 86 9.37 -13.08 -9.16
C LEU A 86 10.34 -13.35 -7.99
N SER A 87 11.64 -13.35 -8.25
CA SER A 87 12.66 -13.51 -7.20
C SER A 87 12.62 -12.35 -6.22
N TRP A 88 12.40 -11.13 -6.71
CA TRP A 88 12.27 -9.91 -5.91
C TRP A 88 11.06 -9.98 -4.98
N ILE A 89 9.87 -10.31 -5.51
CA ILE A 89 8.66 -10.50 -4.70
C ILE A 89 8.90 -11.52 -3.58
N LYS A 90 9.51 -12.66 -3.92
CA LYS A 90 9.82 -13.72 -2.94
C LYS A 90 10.89 -13.28 -1.92
N ALA A 91 11.89 -12.50 -2.32
CA ALA A 91 12.95 -12.03 -1.44
C ALA A 91 12.45 -11.02 -0.40
N THR A 92 11.49 -10.16 -0.77
CA THR A 92 10.90 -9.13 0.09
C THR A 92 9.69 -9.63 0.89
N SER A 93 9.33 -10.90 0.78
CA SER A 93 8.19 -11.50 1.48
C SER A 93 8.62 -12.14 2.81
N SER A 94 7.76 -12.10 3.82
CA SER A 94 7.91 -12.89 5.05
C SER A 94 7.78 -14.40 4.76
N PRO A 95 8.27 -15.29 5.65
CA PRO A 95 8.20 -16.73 5.42
C PRO A 95 6.79 -17.27 5.14
N SER A 96 5.78 -16.77 5.85
CA SER A 96 4.38 -17.19 5.66
C SER A 96 3.84 -16.80 4.27
N ILE A 97 4.22 -15.62 3.78
CA ILE A 97 3.87 -15.16 2.44
C ILE A 97 4.67 -15.92 1.37
N LYS A 98 5.95 -16.26 1.60
CA LYS A 98 6.71 -17.11 0.67
C LYS A 98 6.04 -18.47 0.45
N THR A 99 5.46 -19.07 1.50
CA THR A 99 4.69 -20.31 1.39
C THR A 99 3.48 -20.15 0.49
N LEU A 100 2.76 -19.03 0.59
CA LEU A 100 1.64 -18.70 -0.32
C LEU A 100 2.09 -18.59 -1.78
N LEU A 101 3.34 -18.13 -2.03
CA LEU A 101 3.90 -17.90 -3.35
C LEU A 101 4.54 -19.14 -4.02
N ILE A 102 4.60 -20.30 -3.33
CA ILE A 102 5.15 -21.55 -3.88
C ILE A 102 4.54 -21.95 -5.24
N PRO A 103 3.20 -21.95 -5.43
CA PRO A 103 2.61 -22.37 -6.71
C PRO A 103 2.82 -21.36 -7.85
N CYS A 104 3.30 -20.15 -7.57
CA CYS A 104 3.47 -19.11 -8.58
C CYS A 104 4.73 -19.35 -9.42
N THR A 105 4.52 -19.45 -10.73
CA THR A 105 5.60 -19.64 -11.71
C THR A 105 6.01 -18.34 -12.40
N THR A 106 5.13 -17.33 -12.44
CA THR A 106 5.40 -16.01 -13.01
C THR A 106 5.23 -14.89 -11.98
N ALA A 107 5.87 -13.75 -12.22
CA ALA A 107 5.73 -12.55 -11.40
C ALA A 107 4.29 -12.04 -11.39
N HIS A 108 3.60 -12.07 -12.54
CA HIS A 108 2.19 -11.71 -12.64
C HIS A 108 1.29 -12.60 -11.77
N GLN A 109 1.49 -13.92 -11.79
CA GLN A 109 0.76 -14.86 -10.93
C GLN A 109 0.97 -14.53 -9.45
N ALA A 110 2.22 -14.29 -9.04
CA ALA A 110 2.55 -13.91 -7.66
C ALA A 110 1.88 -12.60 -7.26
N TRP A 111 1.98 -11.56 -8.09
CA TRP A 111 1.39 -10.25 -7.86
C TRP A 111 -0.14 -10.32 -7.66
N ASN A 112 -0.83 -11.02 -8.56
CA ASN A 112 -2.28 -11.21 -8.48
C ASN A 112 -2.69 -12.04 -7.27
N LEU A 113 -1.95 -13.09 -6.94
CA LEU A 113 -2.24 -13.93 -5.78
C LEU A 113 -2.15 -13.11 -4.48
N LEU A 114 -1.10 -12.30 -4.34
CA LEU A 114 -0.98 -11.37 -3.21
C LEU A 114 -2.15 -10.40 -3.13
N GLY A 115 -2.49 -9.76 -4.25
CA GLY A 115 -3.64 -8.86 -4.33
C GLY A 115 -4.94 -9.54 -3.90
N LYS A 116 -5.21 -10.76 -4.40
CA LYS A 116 -6.40 -11.54 -4.07
C LYS A 116 -6.48 -11.95 -2.60
N HIS A 117 -5.34 -12.29 -1.99
CA HIS A 117 -5.31 -12.80 -0.60
C HIS A 117 -5.17 -11.69 0.45
N LEU A 118 -4.50 -10.58 0.14
CA LEU A 118 -4.16 -9.55 1.13
C LEU A 118 -5.05 -8.30 1.04
N SER A 119 -5.53 -7.93 -0.15
CA SER A 119 -6.42 -6.74 -0.28
C SER A 119 -7.73 -6.88 0.50
N PRO A 120 -8.38 -8.05 0.57
CA PRO A 120 -9.55 -8.22 1.42
C PRO A 120 -9.24 -8.00 2.90
N LEU A 121 -8.07 -8.43 3.38
CA LEU A 121 -7.65 -8.24 4.78
C LEU A 121 -7.45 -6.77 5.12
N VAL A 122 -6.85 -6.02 4.19
CA VAL A 122 -6.73 -4.56 4.32
C VAL A 122 -8.10 -3.92 4.39
N SER A 123 -9.02 -4.30 3.49
CA SER A 123 -10.38 -3.76 3.45
C SER A 123 -11.15 -4.06 4.74
N THR A 124 -11.06 -5.29 5.25
CA THR A 124 -11.65 -5.69 6.53
C THR A 124 -11.02 -4.90 7.68
N ARG A 125 -9.69 -4.72 7.72
CA ARG A 125 -9.03 -3.94 8.77
C ARG A 125 -9.51 -2.50 8.77
N VAL A 126 -9.61 -1.87 7.59
CA VAL A 126 -10.15 -0.52 7.44
C VAL A 126 -11.58 -0.44 7.95
N TRP A 127 -12.43 -1.41 7.59
CA TRP A 127 -13.80 -1.48 8.07
C TRP A 127 -13.88 -1.60 9.60
N ILE A 128 -13.11 -2.53 10.21
CA ILE A 128 -13.05 -2.71 11.67
C ILE A 128 -12.61 -1.42 12.35
N LEU A 129 -11.57 -0.75 11.84
CA LEU A 129 -11.06 0.48 12.44
C LEU A 129 -12.07 1.63 12.37
N ARG A 130 -12.81 1.76 11.26
CA ARG A 130 -13.92 2.71 11.16
C ARG A 130 -15.02 2.38 12.15
N ASP A 131 -15.46 1.12 12.19
CA ASP A 131 -16.49 0.67 13.12
C ASP A 131 -16.09 0.94 14.58
N GLN A 132 -14.83 0.68 14.95
CA GLN A 132 -14.29 1.01 16.27
C GLN A 132 -14.35 2.50 16.56
N ILE A 133 -13.99 3.37 15.62
CA ILE A 133 -14.10 4.83 15.80
C ILE A 133 -15.55 5.25 15.99
N HIS A 134 -16.47 4.76 15.15
CA HIS A 134 -17.89 5.13 15.18
C HIS A 134 -18.59 4.69 16.48
N THR A 135 -18.22 3.51 16.98
CA THR A 135 -18.85 2.89 18.15
C THR A 135 -18.13 3.19 19.45
N LEU A 136 -16.95 3.82 19.43
CA LEU A 136 -16.21 4.12 20.64
C LEU A 136 -17.03 5.05 21.54
N ARG A 137 -17.20 4.65 22.79
CA ARG A 137 -17.80 5.46 23.84
C ARG A 137 -16.78 5.61 24.97
N LYS A 138 -16.72 6.81 25.54
CA LYS A 138 -15.93 7.07 26.75
C LYS A 138 -16.50 6.20 27.87
N ASP A 139 -15.63 5.44 28.54
CA ASP A 139 -16.01 4.71 29.75
C ASP A 139 -16.14 5.72 30.90
N ASN A 140 -17.13 5.50 31.76
CA ASN A 140 -17.35 6.27 32.98
C ASN A 140 -16.11 6.24 33.90
N ASN A 141 -15.29 5.17 33.82
CA ASN A 141 -14.09 4.99 34.64
C ASN A 141 -12.81 5.53 33.99
N THR A 142 -12.88 6.15 32.80
CA THR A 142 -11.72 6.69 32.08
C THR A 142 -11.77 8.22 32.01
N THR A 143 -10.59 8.85 31.86
CA THR A 143 -10.50 10.30 31.61
C THR A 143 -10.90 10.63 30.17
N VAL A 144 -11.27 11.89 29.90
CA VAL A 144 -11.45 12.38 28.53
C VAL A 144 -10.16 12.26 27.76
N THR A 145 -9.04 12.61 28.41
CA THR A 145 -7.70 12.47 27.84
C THR A 145 -7.43 11.05 27.32
N ASP A 146 -7.72 10.02 28.12
CA ASP A 146 -7.51 8.61 27.73
C ASP A 146 -8.38 8.23 26.54
N TYR A 147 -9.64 8.67 26.53
CA TYR A 147 -10.56 8.45 25.42
C TYR A 147 -10.05 9.10 24.12
N LEU A 148 -9.68 10.38 24.16
CA LEU A 148 -9.18 11.12 23.00
C LEU A 148 -7.86 10.51 22.46
N ASN A 149 -6.98 10.07 23.35
CA ASN A 149 -5.76 9.36 22.97
C ASN A 149 -6.06 8.02 22.28
N HIS A 150 -7.07 7.29 22.76
CA HIS A 150 -7.51 6.04 22.13
C HIS A 150 -8.06 6.31 20.72
N VAL A 151 -8.95 7.28 20.56
CA VAL A 151 -9.45 7.68 19.23
C VAL A 151 -8.29 8.05 18.30
N LYS A 152 -7.33 8.86 18.76
CA LYS A 152 -6.16 9.27 17.97
C LYS A 152 -5.31 8.08 17.54
N SER A 153 -5.16 7.09 18.40
CA SER A 153 -4.47 5.83 18.08
C SER A 153 -5.20 5.02 16.99
N LEU A 154 -6.53 4.96 17.06
CA LEU A 154 -7.37 4.31 16.04
C LEU A 154 -7.26 5.03 14.69
N LEU A 155 -7.31 6.36 14.68
CA LEU A 155 -7.13 7.17 13.46
C LEU A 155 -5.73 6.98 12.86
N GLY A 156 -4.69 6.92 13.70
CA GLY A 156 -3.33 6.60 13.26
C GLY A 156 -3.24 5.20 12.64
N SER A 157 -3.93 4.22 13.24
CA SER A 157 -4.01 2.85 12.71
C SER A 157 -4.78 2.77 11.39
N LEU A 158 -5.82 3.60 11.22
CA LEU A 158 -6.60 3.72 9.98
C LEU A 158 -5.73 4.29 8.86
N THR A 159 -4.98 5.34 9.18
CA THR A 159 -4.01 5.96 8.25
C THR A 159 -2.93 4.97 7.83
N GLN A 160 -2.38 4.19 8.78
CA GLN A 160 -1.43 3.11 8.47
C GLN A 160 -2.05 2.03 7.57
N ALA A 161 -3.34 1.75 7.72
CA ALA A 161 -4.09 0.84 6.86
C ALA A 161 -4.43 1.44 5.47
N GLY A 162 -3.91 2.64 5.15
CA GLY A 162 -4.07 3.30 3.85
C GLY A 162 -5.41 3.97 3.65
N ALA A 163 -6.14 4.25 4.72
CA ALA A 163 -7.45 4.91 4.68
C ALA A 163 -7.42 6.21 5.48
N THR A 164 -8.22 7.18 5.04
CA THR A 164 -8.48 8.41 5.78
C THR A 164 -9.96 8.46 6.19
N MET A 165 -10.27 9.40 7.08
CA MET A 165 -11.62 9.79 7.47
C MET A 165 -11.72 11.30 7.26
N ASP A 166 -12.91 11.78 6.92
CA ASP A 166 -13.19 13.21 6.84
C ASP A 166 -13.13 13.83 8.24
N ASP A 167 -12.57 15.04 8.35
CA ASP A 167 -12.32 15.67 9.65
C ASP A 167 -13.64 16.02 10.37
N ASP A 168 -14.67 16.47 9.64
CA ASP A 168 -15.98 16.81 10.21
C ASP A 168 -16.70 15.54 10.68
N GLU A 169 -16.68 14.48 9.86
CA GLU A 169 -17.21 13.17 10.22
C GLU A 169 -16.51 12.61 11.47
N PHE A 170 -15.19 12.70 11.52
CA PHE A 170 -14.38 12.22 12.64
C PHE A 170 -14.72 12.97 13.94
N VAL A 171 -14.76 14.30 13.91
CA VAL A 171 -15.12 15.13 15.07
C VAL A 171 -16.53 14.77 15.57
N SER A 172 -17.49 14.56 14.67
CA SER A 172 -18.85 14.14 15.04
C SER A 172 -18.86 12.83 15.84
N TYR A 173 -18.14 11.80 15.38
CA TYR A 173 -18.10 10.52 16.10
C TYR A 173 -17.42 10.62 17.47
N VAL A 174 -16.40 11.46 17.58
CA VAL A 174 -15.69 11.68 18.85
C VAL A 174 -16.61 12.40 19.86
N LEU A 175 -17.38 13.39 19.41
CA LEU A 175 -18.35 14.09 20.24
C LEU A 175 -19.47 13.16 20.70
N ASP A 176 -20.03 12.34 19.79
CA ASP A 176 -21.04 11.33 20.13
C ASP A 176 -20.52 10.32 21.16
N GLY A 177 -19.20 10.05 21.15
CA GLY A 177 -18.57 9.12 22.07
C GLY A 177 -18.28 9.67 23.46
N LEU A 178 -18.12 10.99 23.63
CA LEU A 178 -17.94 11.64 24.94
C LEU A 178 -19.21 11.63 25.80
N GLY A 179 -20.39 11.55 25.16
CA GLY A 179 -21.68 11.49 25.84
C GLY A 179 -22.22 12.85 26.29
N LEU A 180 -23.36 12.82 26.98
CA LEU A 180 -24.19 14.01 27.26
C LEU A 180 -23.50 15.08 28.14
N ALA A 181 -22.47 14.71 28.90
CA ALA A 181 -21.72 15.66 29.74
C ALA A 181 -20.99 16.73 28.91
N TYR A 182 -20.66 16.44 27.65
CA TYR A 182 -19.91 17.32 26.75
C TYR A 182 -20.81 17.91 25.64
N LYS A 183 -22.15 17.91 25.84
CA LYS A 183 -23.12 18.33 24.82
C LYS A 183 -23.03 19.83 24.49
N GLU A 184 -22.68 20.67 25.47
CA GLU A 184 -22.50 22.12 25.24
C GLU A 184 -21.26 22.40 24.39
N LEU A 185 -20.16 21.69 24.65
CA LEU A 185 -18.95 21.73 23.84
C LEU A 185 -19.20 21.18 22.42
N ALA A 186 -19.97 20.08 22.30
CA ALA A 186 -20.41 19.55 21.01
C ALA A 186 -21.24 20.56 20.20
N THR A 187 -22.14 21.29 20.87
CA THR A 187 -22.98 22.32 20.24
C THR A 187 -22.13 23.50 19.74
N THR A 188 -21.12 23.91 20.53
CA THR A 188 -20.20 24.98 20.18
C THR A 188 -19.35 24.63 18.95
N LEU A 189 -18.87 23.39 18.86
CA LEU A 189 -18.14 22.92 17.68
C LEU A 189 -19.01 22.83 16.43
N HIS A 190 -20.25 22.37 16.56
CA HIS A 190 -21.18 22.30 15.43
C HIS A 190 -21.50 23.69 14.84
N LEU A 191 -21.42 24.74 15.66
CA LEU A 191 -21.61 26.13 15.25
C LEU A 191 -20.33 26.77 14.68
N HIS A 192 -19.17 26.13 14.85
CA HIS A 192 -17.86 26.59 14.38
C HIS A 192 -17.10 25.44 13.70
N PRO A 193 -17.47 25.07 12.45
CA PRO A 193 -16.84 23.99 11.70
C PRO A 193 -15.36 24.23 11.36
N ASP A 194 -14.86 25.47 11.55
CA ASP A 194 -13.45 25.82 11.33
C ASP A 194 -12.50 25.21 12.39
N ILE A 195 -13.05 24.61 13.46
CA ILE A 195 -12.29 24.06 14.59
C ILE A 195 -11.86 22.62 14.27
N GLY A 196 -10.61 22.44 13.89
CA GLY A 196 -10.02 21.11 13.67
C GLY A 196 -9.82 20.31 14.98
N PHE A 197 -9.58 19.00 14.84
CA PHE A 197 -9.48 18.06 15.96
C PHE A 197 -8.47 18.46 17.06
N ASN A 198 -7.35 19.10 16.71
CA ASN A 198 -6.36 19.52 17.72
C ASN A 198 -6.91 20.62 18.64
N GLN A 199 -7.65 21.58 18.09
CA GLN A 199 -8.23 22.67 18.87
C GLN A 199 -9.41 22.16 19.71
N PHE A 200 -10.17 21.20 19.18
CA PHE A 200 -11.14 20.42 19.96
C PHE A 200 -10.49 19.68 21.14
N TYR A 201 -9.37 19.00 20.91
CA TYR A 201 -8.64 18.28 21.94
C TYR A 201 -8.29 19.20 23.11
N ASP A 202 -7.76 20.40 22.81
CA ASP A 202 -7.42 21.39 23.83
C ASP A 202 -8.66 21.90 24.60
N LEU A 203 -9.80 22.13 23.93
CA LEU A 203 -11.05 22.56 24.57
C LEU A 203 -11.64 21.48 25.48
N ALA A 204 -11.64 20.22 25.03
CA ALA A 204 -12.16 19.10 25.80
C ALA A 204 -11.35 18.85 27.08
N LEU A 205 -10.03 19.12 27.05
CA LEU A 205 -9.18 19.08 28.24
C LEU A 205 -9.48 20.23 29.23
N GLN A 206 -9.86 21.42 28.74
CA GLN A 206 -10.22 22.53 29.62
C GLN A 206 -11.51 22.25 30.40
N GLU A 207 -12.50 21.60 29.79
CA GLU A 207 -13.75 21.22 30.48
C GLU A 207 -13.57 20.08 31.49
N GLU A 208 -12.61 19.17 31.29
CA GLU A 208 -12.33 18.09 32.25
C GLU A 208 -11.82 18.62 33.62
N HIS A 209 -11.31 19.85 33.67
CA HIS A 209 -10.75 20.47 34.88
C HIS A 209 -11.69 21.45 35.59
N LEU A 210 -12.94 21.60 35.13
CA LEU A 210 -13.99 22.42 35.73
C LEU A 210 -14.93 21.59 36.61
#